data_AF-A0A0U2YND3-F1
#
_entry.id   AF-A0A0U2YND3-F1
#
_cell.length_a   1.000
_cell.length_b   1.000
_cell.length_c   1.000
_cell.angle_alpha   90.00
_cell.angle_beta   90.00
_cell.angle_gamma   90.00
#
_symmetry.space_group_name_H-M   'P 1'
#
loop_
_entity.id
_entity.type
_entity.pdbx_description
1 polymer ?
#
loop_
_entity_poly.entity_id
_entity_poly.type
_entity_poly.pdbx_seq_one_letter_code
_entity_poly.pdbx_strand_id
1 'polypeptide(L)'
;YRPVGEYYNGPPLQASDGIVFLGLTGALDGTYGKIKGLALDDYCKSTPPAGNGGQPAPRGGANPCATGCAGSIGDPHLQAINDQWYEFQGAGEYTLLRSADGSMEMQARQVPFTGDISNVSINTALAWKVAGHRVGMYANQGSNTYSLSLDGNPVDATTLGTMDLGDGAALTAMVGGIEVAYPDGTLSTAIFHGGEFIGALDLQVVPSRTFASQAVGLLGPIDQTSELPALPDGTILARSHDPTQRFDQRYKQLGPAWLVTDQSTLFDYQAGETTATFYKPDFPGPETTLDIDVNDLQLLQGADTFADASAQCAGVQADQNAFTKCVFDVMTTGDPMWAGFYAILED
;
A
#
# COMPACT_ATOMS: atom_id res chain seq x y z
N TYR A 1 16.25 -9.46 4.56
CA TYR A 1 17.30 -10.36 5.07
C TYR A 1 17.93 -11.08 3.87
N ARG A 2 19.26 -11.21 3.75
CA ARG A 2 19.85 -12.21 2.84
C ARG A 2 19.65 -13.57 3.51
N PRO A 3 19.33 -14.66 2.79
CA PRO A 3 19.65 -15.97 3.31
C PRO A 3 21.15 -15.96 3.66
N VAL A 4 21.48 -16.40 4.87
CA VAL A 4 22.88 -16.52 5.29
C VAL A 4 23.58 -17.46 4.29
N GLY A 5 24.58 -16.96 3.54
CA GLY A 5 25.48 -17.81 2.75
C GLY A 5 25.71 -17.50 1.26
N GLU A 6 25.08 -16.49 0.65
CA GLU A 6 25.36 -16.16 -0.76
C GLU A 6 26.34 -15.00 -0.95
N TYR A 7 27.45 -15.31 -1.62
CA TYR A 7 28.49 -14.39 -2.08
C TYR A 7 28.22 -14.01 -3.54
N TYR A 8 28.43 -12.74 -3.87
CA TYR A 8 28.49 -12.30 -5.27
C TYR A 8 29.69 -12.99 -5.94
N ASN A 9 29.41 -13.95 -6.82
CA ASN A 9 30.40 -14.69 -7.62
C ASN A 9 30.54 -14.14 -9.05
N GLY A 10 30.07 -12.90 -9.28
CA GLY A 10 30.27 -12.21 -10.55
C GLY A 10 31.67 -11.61 -10.69
N PRO A 11 32.01 -11.03 -11.85
CA PRO A 11 33.27 -10.32 -12.03
C PRO A 11 33.41 -9.18 -11.01
N PRO A 12 34.64 -8.80 -10.61
CA PRO A 12 34.86 -7.75 -9.62
C PRO A 12 33.98 -6.52 -9.88
N LEU A 13 33.20 -6.13 -8.87
CA LEU A 13 32.38 -4.93 -8.95
C LEU A 13 33.32 -3.73 -9.08
N GLN A 14 33.15 -2.96 -10.14
CA GLN A 14 33.82 -1.67 -10.28
C GLN A 14 32.88 -0.58 -9.77
N ALA A 15 33.45 0.39 -9.06
CA ALA A 15 32.74 1.64 -8.83
C ALA A 15 32.32 2.20 -10.20
N SER A 16 31.10 2.74 -10.27
CA SER A 16 30.65 3.45 -11.47
C SER A 16 31.03 4.92 -11.31
N ASP A 17 32.28 5.25 -11.64
CA ASP A 17 32.78 6.63 -11.71
C ASP A 17 32.50 7.29 -13.08
N GLY A 18 31.66 6.66 -13.92
CA GLY A 18 31.31 7.11 -15.26
C GLY A 18 29.82 7.09 -15.59
N ILE A 19 29.49 7.68 -16.73
CA ILE A 19 28.14 7.68 -17.33
C ILE A 19 27.81 6.28 -17.82
N VAL A 20 26.70 5.71 -17.34
CA VAL A 20 26.13 4.47 -17.87
C VAL A 20 25.28 4.81 -19.09
N PHE A 21 25.71 4.36 -20.26
CA PHE A 21 24.94 4.52 -21.50
C PHE A 21 23.97 3.35 -21.65
N LEU A 22 22.67 3.64 -21.61
CA LEU A 22 21.63 2.69 -21.95
C LEU A 22 21.23 2.85 -23.42
N GLY A 23 21.42 1.80 -24.21
CA GLY A 23 20.89 1.73 -25.57
C GLY A 23 19.49 1.13 -25.56
N LEU A 24 18.48 1.91 -25.94
CA LEU A 24 17.11 1.44 -26.13
C LEU A 24 16.78 1.41 -27.62
N THR A 25 16.27 0.28 -28.11
CA THR A 25 15.66 0.17 -29.44
C THR A 25 14.18 -0.11 -29.28
N GLY A 26 13.31 0.77 -29.79
CA GLY A 26 11.85 0.62 -29.74
C GLY A 26 11.24 0.37 -31.12
N ALA A 27 10.11 -0.35 -31.17
CA ALA A 27 9.20 -0.41 -32.31
C ALA A 27 8.26 0.83 -32.32
N LEU A 28 7.38 0.96 -33.32
CA LEU A 28 6.45 2.09 -33.49
C LEU A 28 5.57 2.39 -32.26
N ASP A 29 5.42 1.40 -31.38
CA ASP A 29 4.52 1.43 -30.22
C ASP A 29 5.25 1.92 -28.95
N GLY A 30 6.54 2.24 -29.05
CA GLY A 30 7.39 2.68 -27.95
C GLY A 30 7.80 1.55 -26.99
N THR A 31 8.86 1.78 -26.22
CA THR A 31 9.28 0.90 -25.12
C THR A 31 9.48 1.77 -23.90
N TYR A 32 8.88 1.39 -22.75
CA TYR A 32 9.14 2.03 -21.47
C TYR A 32 9.83 1.05 -20.51
N GLY A 33 10.67 1.58 -19.63
CA GLY A 33 11.37 0.83 -18.60
C GLY A 33 11.95 1.78 -17.55
N LYS A 34 12.08 1.32 -16.31
CA LYS A 34 12.62 2.10 -15.18
C LYS A 34 14.01 1.56 -14.83
N ILE A 35 14.99 2.44 -14.68
CA ILE A 35 16.28 2.11 -14.07
C ILE A 35 16.23 2.55 -12.62
N LYS A 36 16.52 1.64 -11.70
CA LYS A 36 16.66 1.96 -10.27
C LYS A 36 18.11 1.74 -9.86
N GLY A 37 18.77 2.79 -9.40
CA GLY A 37 20.05 2.67 -8.70
C GLY A 37 19.78 2.27 -7.24
N LEU A 38 20.44 1.22 -6.76
CA LEU A 38 20.40 0.80 -5.35
C LEU A 38 21.81 0.97 -4.78
N ALA A 39 21.93 1.46 -3.54
CA ALA A 39 23.25 1.57 -2.93
C ALA A 39 23.79 0.16 -2.64
N LEU A 40 25.12 -0.01 -2.74
CA LEU A 40 25.73 -1.31 -2.48
C LEU A 40 25.50 -1.75 -1.02
N ASP A 41 25.38 -0.80 -0.08
CA ASP A 41 25.10 -1.04 1.33
C ASP A 41 23.65 -1.51 1.58
N ASP A 42 22.70 -1.10 0.74
CA ASP A 42 21.33 -1.64 0.75
C ASP A 42 21.32 -3.12 0.35
N TYR A 43 22.30 -3.53 -0.47
CA TYR A 43 22.45 -4.88 -0.96
C TYR A 43 23.34 -5.75 -0.05
N CYS A 44 24.44 -5.21 0.46
CA CYS A 44 25.50 -5.86 1.23
C CYS A 44 25.37 -5.50 2.71
N LYS A 45 24.44 -6.16 3.42
CA LYS A 45 24.43 -6.06 4.88
C LYS A 45 25.66 -6.76 5.45
N SER A 46 26.57 -5.99 6.07
CA SER A 46 27.48 -6.54 7.06
C SER A 46 26.67 -7.12 8.21
N THR A 47 27.18 -8.18 8.84
CA THR A 47 26.60 -8.74 10.06
C THR A 47 26.38 -7.60 11.06
N PRO A 48 25.15 -7.39 11.58
CA PRO A 48 24.96 -6.40 12.64
C PRO A 48 25.96 -6.69 13.76
N PRO A 49 26.64 -5.67 14.31
CA PRO A 49 27.43 -5.87 15.52
C PRO A 49 26.53 -6.52 16.58
N ALA A 50 27.05 -7.54 17.27
CA ALA A 50 26.41 -8.05 18.47
C ALA A 50 26.14 -6.86 19.40
N GLY A 51 24.87 -6.71 19.80
CA GLY A 51 24.28 -5.43 20.15
C GLY A 51 24.94 -4.65 21.29
N ASN A 52 24.67 -3.35 21.30
CA ASN A 52 24.61 -2.57 22.53
C ASN A 52 23.14 -2.22 22.75
N GLY A 53 22.61 -2.58 23.92
CA GLY A 53 21.19 -2.49 24.29
C GLY A 53 20.64 -1.06 24.41
N GLY A 54 20.57 -0.35 23.28
CA GLY A 54 19.64 0.77 23.10
C GLY A 54 18.23 0.22 22.91
N GLN A 55 17.24 0.97 23.40
CA GLN A 55 15.82 0.60 23.22
C GLN A 55 15.50 0.38 21.73
N PRO A 56 14.63 -0.58 21.39
CA PRO A 56 14.33 -0.86 20.00
C PRO A 56 13.61 0.34 19.36
N ALA A 57 14.04 0.70 18.16
CA ALA A 57 13.43 1.72 17.29
C ALA A 57 12.80 1.02 16.06
N PRO A 58 11.90 1.69 15.31
CA PRO A 58 11.43 1.18 14.02
C PRO A 58 12.60 0.77 13.13
N ARG A 59 12.49 -0.41 12.51
CA ARG A 59 13.57 -0.98 11.70
C ARG A 59 13.68 -0.30 10.34
N GLY A 60 12.62 0.36 9.88
CA GLY A 60 12.57 1.12 8.64
C GLY A 60 13.37 2.42 8.62
N GLY A 61 13.78 2.94 9.78
CA GLY A 61 14.35 4.29 9.88
C GLY A 61 13.31 5.39 9.65
N ALA A 62 13.76 6.61 9.37
CA ALA A 62 12.87 7.78 9.21
C ALA A 62 12.05 7.75 7.91
N ASN A 63 12.62 7.29 6.79
CA ASN A 63 11.90 7.20 5.52
C ASN A 63 12.08 5.80 4.89
N PRO A 64 11.36 4.77 5.37
CA PRO A 64 11.44 3.42 4.83
C PRO A 64 11.00 3.31 3.37
N CYS A 65 10.23 4.29 2.87
CA CYS A 65 9.65 4.28 1.53
C CYS A 65 10.39 5.16 0.51
N ALA A 66 11.56 5.72 0.86
CA ALA A 66 12.37 6.57 -0.02
C ALA A 66 12.76 5.92 -1.36
N THR A 67 12.62 4.60 -1.50
CA THR A 67 12.87 3.87 -2.75
C THR A 67 11.61 3.27 -3.39
N GLY A 68 10.42 3.58 -2.90
CA GLY A 68 9.13 3.03 -3.34
C GLY A 68 8.62 1.90 -2.43
N CYS A 69 7.33 1.94 -2.11
CA CYS A 69 6.62 0.96 -1.29
C CYS A 69 5.41 0.42 -2.07
N ALA A 70 5.02 -0.83 -1.82
CA ALA A 70 3.63 -1.20 -2.13
C ALA A 70 2.73 -0.53 -1.10
N GLY A 71 1.50 -0.17 -1.44
CA GLY A 71 0.64 0.51 -0.48
C GLY A 71 -0.81 0.63 -0.87
N SER A 72 -1.62 0.92 0.14
CA SER A 72 -2.99 1.38 0.02
C SER A 72 -3.04 2.72 0.74
N ILE A 73 -3.09 3.80 -0.04
CA ILE A 73 -2.87 5.17 0.42
C ILE A 73 -4.06 6.03 -0.03
N GLY A 74 -4.51 6.96 0.80
CA GLY A 74 -5.60 7.87 0.41
C GLY A 74 -6.98 7.27 0.64
N ASP A 75 -7.92 7.72 -0.18
CA ASP A 75 -9.02 6.87 -0.61
C ASP A 75 -8.52 5.85 -1.62
N PRO A 76 -8.59 4.53 -1.36
CA PRO A 76 -7.48 3.63 -1.65
C PRO A 76 -6.93 3.67 -3.08
N HIS A 77 -5.85 4.43 -3.27
CA HIS A 77 -4.94 4.26 -4.39
C HIS A 77 -4.01 3.10 -4.07
N LEU A 78 -4.02 2.07 -4.92
CA LEU A 78 -3.24 0.88 -4.71
C LEU A 78 -1.96 0.92 -5.52
N GLN A 79 -0.82 0.80 -4.84
CA GLN A 79 0.49 0.59 -5.44
C GLN A 79 0.92 -0.86 -5.25
N ALA A 80 1.01 -1.60 -6.35
CA ALA A 80 1.52 -2.96 -6.37
C ALA A 80 3.03 -3.04 -6.06
N ILE A 81 3.49 -4.21 -5.63
CA ILE A 81 4.90 -4.51 -5.31
C ILE A 81 5.88 -4.21 -6.46
N ASN A 82 5.42 -4.17 -7.70
CA ASN A 82 6.22 -3.81 -8.87
C ASN A 82 6.03 -2.35 -9.32
N ASP A 83 5.71 -1.45 -8.39
CA ASP A 83 5.52 0.00 -8.56
C ASP A 83 4.37 0.39 -9.51
N GLN A 84 3.45 -0.53 -9.83
CA GLN A 84 2.30 -0.23 -10.68
C GLN A 84 1.11 0.23 -9.85
N TRP A 85 0.50 1.34 -10.26
CA TRP A 85 -0.63 1.95 -9.56
C TRP A 85 -1.95 1.64 -10.26
N TYR A 86 -3.00 1.45 -9.47
CA TYR A 86 -4.37 1.40 -9.96
C TYR A 86 -5.36 1.83 -8.86
N GLU A 87 -6.56 2.24 -9.28
CA GLU A 87 -7.63 2.65 -8.38
C GLU A 87 -8.43 1.46 -7.88
N PHE A 88 -8.83 1.45 -6.61
CA PHE A 88 -9.76 0.45 -6.10
C PHE A 88 -10.61 0.99 -4.95
N GLN A 89 -11.79 1.51 -5.28
CA GLN A 89 -12.74 2.10 -4.33
C GLN A 89 -13.76 1.08 -3.81
N GLY A 90 -13.31 -0.15 -3.49
CA GLY A 90 -14.18 -1.20 -3.01
C GLY A 90 -14.76 -0.93 -1.62
N ALA A 91 -15.85 -1.61 -1.25
CA ALA A 91 -16.38 -1.63 0.11
C ALA A 91 -16.48 -3.07 0.61
N GLY A 92 -15.63 -3.43 1.56
CA GLY A 92 -15.44 -4.80 2.03
C GLY A 92 -14.10 -4.97 2.73
N GLU A 93 -13.80 -6.20 3.11
CA GLU A 93 -12.48 -6.57 3.64
C GLU A 93 -11.73 -7.35 2.57
N TYR A 94 -10.49 -6.96 2.30
CA TYR A 94 -9.73 -7.46 1.17
C TYR A 94 -8.34 -7.92 1.58
N THR A 95 -7.86 -9.01 0.98
CA THR A 95 -6.46 -9.43 1.09
C THR A 95 -5.60 -8.53 0.20
N LEU A 96 -4.75 -7.72 0.83
CA LEU A 96 -3.79 -6.84 0.14
C LEU A 96 -2.59 -7.64 -0.35
N LEU A 97 -1.96 -8.42 0.53
CA LEU A 97 -0.82 -9.28 0.21
C LEU A 97 -0.88 -10.56 1.02
N ARG A 98 -0.52 -11.69 0.40
CA ARG A 98 -0.43 -13.00 1.05
C ARG A 98 0.73 -13.80 0.45
N SER A 99 1.52 -14.46 1.31
CA SER A 99 2.56 -15.41 0.86
C SER A 99 1.93 -16.70 0.35
N ALA A 100 2.64 -17.44 -0.51
CA ALA A 100 2.14 -18.69 -1.08
C ALA A 100 1.79 -19.76 -0.03
N ASP A 101 2.51 -19.77 1.10
CA ASP A 101 2.28 -20.68 2.22
C ASP A 101 1.27 -20.14 3.25
N GLY A 102 0.74 -18.92 3.05
CA GLY A 102 -0.19 -18.25 3.96
C GLY A 102 0.39 -17.93 5.35
N SER A 103 1.72 -17.98 5.52
CA SER A 103 2.39 -17.62 6.78
C SER A 103 2.42 -16.11 7.03
N MET A 104 2.41 -15.31 5.95
CA MET A 104 2.35 -13.85 5.96
C MET A 104 1.12 -13.39 5.18
N GLU A 105 0.32 -12.53 5.80
CA GLU A 105 -0.86 -11.94 5.14
C GLU A 105 -1.15 -10.54 5.71
N MET A 106 -1.61 -9.65 4.84
CA MET A 106 -2.01 -8.27 5.14
C MET A 106 -3.39 -8.05 4.56
N GLN A 107 -4.32 -7.53 5.36
CA GLN A 107 -5.70 -7.27 4.98
C GLN A 107 -6.08 -5.82 5.29
N ALA A 108 -6.98 -5.27 4.48
CA ALA A 108 -7.58 -3.96 4.72
C ALA A 108 -9.10 -4.04 4.71
N ARG A 109 -9.73 -3.31 5.62
CA ARG A 109 -11.17 -3.05 5.63
C ARG A 109 -11.43 -1.70 5.00
N GLN A 110 -12.05 -1.71 3.83
CA GLN A 110 -12.47 -0.52 3.12
C GLN A 110 -13.97 -0.29 3.34
N VAL A 111 -14.34 0.93 3.72
CA VAL A 111 -15.75 1.33 3.87
C VAL A 111 -16.02 2.60 3.09
N PRO A 112 -17.25 2.81 2.58
CA PRO A 112 -17.61 4.06 1.93
C PRO A 112 -17.32 5.26 2.84
N PHE A 113 -16.67 6.27 2.29
CA PHE A 113 -16.43 7.52 2.99
C PHE A 113 -17.76 8.21 3.26
N THR A 114 -17.95 8.71 4.49
CA THR A 114 -19.23 9.29 4.92
C THR A 114 -19.37 10.77 4.60
N GLY A 115 -18.42 11.37 3.87
CA GLY A 115 -18.52 12.74 3.33
C GLY A 115 -19.43 12.84 2.11
N ASP A 116 -19.58 14.06 1.57
CA ASP A 116 -20.45 14.36 0.42
C ASP A 116 -19.85 13.93 -0.94
N ILE A 117 -19.02 12.89 -0.96
CA ILE A 117 -18.33 12.37 -2.16
C ILE A 117 -18.79 10.95 -2.42
N SER A 118 -19.45 10.72 -3.56
CA SER A 118 -19.90 9.40 -3.98
C SER A 118 -18.74 8.53 -4.47
N ASN A 119 -18.89 7.21 -4.32
CA ASN A 119 -17.97 6.20 -4.89
C ASN A 119 -16.53 6.24 -4.38
N VAL A 120 -16.30 6.86 -3.22
CA VAL A 120 -15.02 6.89 -2.52
C VAL A 120 -15.09 6.03 -1.26
N SER A 121 -14.12 5.15 -1.04
CA SER A 121 -13.93 4.41 0.20
C SER A 121 -12.67 4.84 0.92
N ILE A 122 -12.52 4.47 2.18
CA ILE A 122 -11.30 4.65 2.97
C ILE A 122 -10.99 3.37 3.72
N ASN A 123 -9.71 3.09 3.98
CA ASN A 123 -9.35 2.02 4.90
C ASN A 123 -9.69 2.46 6.34
N THR A 124 -10.43 1.63 7.06
CA THR A 124 -10.80 1.87 8.48
C THR A 124 -10.26 0.82 9.42
N ALA A 125 -9.76 -0.29 8.90
CA ALA A 125 -8.98 -1.25 9.67
C ALA A 125 -7.92 -1.90 8.79
N LEU A 126 -6.80 -2.25 9.42
CA LEU A 126 -5.70 -3.00 8.83
C LEU A 126 -5.37 -4.18 9.74
N ALA A 127 -5.01 -5.32 9.16
CA ALA A 127 -4.63 -6.49 9.92
C ALA A 127 -3.47 -7.25 9.28
N TRP A 128 -2.63 -7.84 10.13
CA TRP A 128 -1.41 -8.53 9.74
C TRP A 128 -1.33 -9.90 10.41
N LYS A 129 -0.90 -10.90 9.65
CA LYS A 129 -0.46 -12.19 10.16
C LYS A 129 1.06 -12.24 10.10
N VAL A 130 1.71 -12.29 11.26
CA VAL A 130 3.16 -12.17 11.41
C VAL A 130 3.68 -13.14 12.47
N ALA A 131 4.62 -14.02 12.13
CA ALA A 131 5.22 -14.99 13.04
C ALA A 131 4.20 -15.82 13.87
N GLY A 132 3.05 -16.15 13.27
CA GLY A 132 1.96 -16.88 13.94
C GLY A 132 1.02 -16.01 14.79
N HIS A 133 1.32 -14.72 14.95
CA HIS A 133 0.47 -13.75 15.61
C HIS A 133 -0.44 -13.02 14.63
N ARG A 134 -1.53 -12.48 15.19
CA ARG A 134 -2.49 -11.61 14.50
C ARG A 134 -2.47 -10.22 15.10
N VAL A 135 -2.08 -9.23 14.32
CA VAL A 135 -2.12 -7.82 14.71
C VAL A 135 -3.30 -7.16 14.00
N GLY A 136 -4.13 -6.43 14.73
CA GLY A 136 -5.20 -5.60 14.16
C GLY A 136 -5.05 -4.14 14.57
N MET A 137 -5.27 -3.23 13.64
CA MET A 137 -5.36 -1.79 13.86
C MET A 137 -6.71 -1.30 13.35
N TYR A 138 -7.46 -0.61 14.20
CA TYR A 138 -8.83 -0.18 13.91
C TYR A 138 -8.97 1.31 14.16
N ALA A 139 -9.42 2.06 13.16
CA ALA A 139 -9.86 3.42 13.37
C ALA A 139 -11.09 3.45 14.29
N ASN A 140 -11.06 4.28 15.32
CA ASN A 140 -12.19 4.45 16.23
C ASN A 140 -13.15 5.49 15.63
N GLN A 141 -14.25 5.04 15.02
CA GLN A 141 -15.23 5.91 14.34
C GLN A 141 -15.61 7.14 15.18
N GLY A 142 -15.56 8.32 14.53
CA GLY A 142 -15.90 9.59 15.15
C GLY A 142 -14.89 10.09 16.19
N SER A 143 -13.70 9.50 16.27
CA SER A 143 -12.65 9.91 17.20
C SER A 143 -11.26 9.94 16.56
N ASN A 144 -10.39 10.81 17.08
CA ASN A 144 -9.04 11.01 16.55
C ASN A 144 -8.04 9.97 17.11
N THR A 145 -8.50 8.73 17.23
CA THR A 145 -7.76 7.64 17.87
C THR A 145 -7.93 6.34 17.09
N TYR A 146 -7.02 5.41 17.30
CA TYR A 146 -7.12 4.05 16.82
C TYR A 146 -6.95 3.08 17.98
N SER A 147 -7.44 1.86 17.80
CA SER A 147 -7.26 0.73 18.72
C SER A 147 -6.33 -0.30 18.11
N LEU A 148 -5.49 -0.94 18.93
CA LEU A 148 -4.66 -2.07 18.52
C LEU A 148 -5.13 -3.36 19.19
N SER A 149 -5.02 -4.47 18.47
CA SER A 149 -5.20 -5.82 19.01
C SER A 149 -4.01 -6.70 18.64
N LEU A 150 -3.62 -7.58 19.56
CA LEU A 150 -2.70 -8.69 19.34
C LEU A 150 -3.39 -9.99 19.80
N ASP A 151 -3.59 -10.91 18.86
CA ASP A 151 -4.27 -12.19 19.07
C ASP A 151 -5.65 -12.05 19.75
N GLY A 152 -6.39 -11.00 19.37
CA GLY A 152 -7.71 -10.68 19.92
C GLY A 152 -7.68 -9.95 21.27
N ASN A 153 -6.51 -9.67 21.83
CA ASN A 153 -6.36 -8.92 23.07
C ASN A 153 -6.00 -7.46 22.78
N PRO A 154 -6.63 -6.47 23.44
CA PRO A 154 -6.28 -5.07 23.26
C PRO A 154 -4.82 -4.77 23.63
N VAL A 155 -4.17 -3.92 22.85
CA VAL A 155 -2.82 -3.40 23.11
C VAL A 155 -2.86 -1.87 23.18
N ASP A 156 -2.25 -1.30 24.20
CA ASP A 156 -2.15 0.16 24.35
C ASP A 156 -0.94 0.70 23.57
N ALA A 157 -1.21 1.33 22.43
CA ALA A 157 -0.18 1.92 21.57
C ALA A 157 0.69 2.96 22.30
N THR A 158 0.17 3.64 23.33
CA THR A 158 0.90 4.70 24.06
C THR A 158 2.00 4.15 24.95
N THR A 159 1.92 2.87 25.33
CA THR A 159 2.89 2.21 26.22
C THR A 159 3.64 1.06 25.54
N LEU A 160 3.25 0.70 24.31
CA LEU A 160 3.78 -0.45 23.57
C LEU A 160 5.29 -0.37 23.31
N GLY A 161 5.78 0.80 22.85
CA GLY A 161 7.16 0.93 22.38
C GLY A 161 7.43 -0.08 21.24
N THR A 162 8.33 -1.03 21.44
CA THR A 162 8.52 -2.17 20.54
C THR A 162 8.28 -3.48 21.29
N MET A 163 7.45 -4.33 20.71
CA MET A 163 7.14 -5.68 21.20
C MET A 163 7.77 -6.73 20.29
N ASP A 164 8.51 -7.66 20.89
CA ASP A 164 9.03 -8.84 20.20
C ASP A 164 7.90 -9.86 20.00
N LEU A 165 7.71 -10.30 18.75
CA LEU A 165 6.70 -11.29 18.37
C LEU A 165 7.32 -12.67 18.10
N GLY A 166 8.61 -12.86 18.40
CA GLY A 166 9.33 -14.10 18.14
C GLY A 166 9.86 -14.22 16.71
N ASP A 167 10.81 -15.13 16.50
CA ASP A 167 11.45 -15.40 15.20
C ASP A 167 12.04 -14.17 14.49
N GLY A 168 12.36 -13.13 15.25
CA GLY A 168 12.85 -11.87 14.72
C GLY A 168 11.76 -10.97 14.14
N ALA A 169 10.48 -11.29 14.34
CA ALA A 169 9.37 -10.37 14.09
C ALA A 169 9.19 -9.35 15.23
N ALA A 170 8.59 -8.19 14.92
CA ALA A 170 8.28 -7.19 15.94
C ALA A 170 7.06 -6.36 15.57
N LEU A 171 6.39 -5.84 16.57
CA LEU A 171 5.38 -4.78 16.45
C LEU A 171 5.89 -3.54 17.19
N THR A 172 5.97 -2.42 16.48
CA THR A 172 6.48 -1.16 17.02
C THR A 172 5.43 -0.07 16.91
N ALA A 173 5.15 0.64 18.00
CA ALA A 173 4.37 1.86 17.95
C ALA A 173 5.20 2.99 17.34
N MET A 174 4.58 3.74 16.42
CA MET A 174 5.13 4.92 15.78
C MET A 174 4.27 6.14 16.10
N VAL A 175 4.78 7.34 15.83
CA VAL A 175 3.95 8.54 15.86
C VAL A 175 2.84 8.37 14.82
N GLY A 176 1.58 8.43 15.27
CA GLY A 176 0.43 8.29 14.39
C GLY A 176 0.19 6.87 13.86
N GLY A 177 0.88 5.82 14.33
CA GLY A 177 0.73 4.52 13.69
C GLY A 177 1.56 3.37 14.27
N ILE A 178 1.82 2.35 13.44
CA ILE A 178 2.63 1.18 13.81
C ILE A 178 3.55 0.72 12.66
N GLU A 179 4.63 0.03 13.02
CA GLU A 179 5.44 -0.81 12.11
C GLU A 179 5.31 -2.28 12.53
N VAL A 180 4.99 -3.14 11.57
CA VAL A 180 5.06 -4.59 11.67
C VAL A 180 6.29 -5.06 10.90
N ALA A 181 7.29 -5.57 11.63
CA ALA A 181 8.51 -6.11 11.07
C ALA A 181 8.46 -7.64 10.99
N TYR A 182 8.78 -8.20 9.83
CA TYR A 182 8.76 -9.64 9.57
C TYR A 182 10.16 -10.28 9.66
N PRO A 183 10.24 -11.61 9.91
CA PRO A 183 11.51 -12.33 9.97
C PRO A 183 12.36 -12.24 8.69
N ASP A 184 11.72 -12.21 7.53
CA ASP A 184 12.38 -12.12 6.23
C ASP A 184 12.90 -10.69 5.91
N GLY A 185 12.63 -9.74 6.80
CA GLY A 185 12.95 -8.33 6.68
C GLY A 185 11.95 -7.53 5.85
N THR A 186 10.79 -8.10 5.51
CA THR A 186 9.63 -7.30 5.08
C THR A 186 9.24 -6.36 6.22
N LEU A 187 8.88 -5.12 5.88
CA LEU A 187 8.32 -4.15 6.82
C LEU A 187 6.96 -3.72 6.28
N SER A 188 5.98 -3.59 7.16
CA SER A 188 4.73 -2.91 6.85
C SER A 188 4.49 -1.81 7.87
N THR A 189 4.23 -0.61 7.39
CA THR A 189 3.87 0.54 8.23
C THR A 189 2.40 0.85 8.01
N ALA A 190 1.74 1.26 9.09
CA ALA A 190 0.41 1.81 9.03
C ALA A 190 0.34 3.15 9.74
N ILE A 191 -0.35 4.10 9.12
CA ILE A 191 -0.50 5.46 9.63
C ILE A 191 -1.98 5.76 9.76
N PHE A 192 -2.36 6.31 10.91
CA PHE A 192 -3.70 6.80 11.19
C PHE A 192 -3.79 8.29 10.88
N HIS A 193 -4.82 8.64 10.13
CA HIS A 193 -5.13 10.02 9.80
C HIS A 193 -6.15 10.61 10.77
N GLY A 194 -5.79 11.77 11.30
CA GLY A 194 -6.62 12.54 12.20
C GLY A 194 -7.27 13.77 11.55
N GLY A 195 -7.98 14.56 12.34
CA GLY A 195 -8.57 15.82 11.90
C GLY A 195 -9.75 15.62 10.95
N GLU A 196 -9.66 16.14 9.73
CA GLU A 196 -10.76 16.10 8.76
C GLU A 196 -10.86 14.74 8.02
N PHE A 197 -9.81 13.91 8.08
CA PHE A 197 -9.78 12.52 7.60
C PHE A 197 -9.92 11.49 8.73
N ILE A 198 -10.61 11.89 9.81
CA ILE A 198 -10.76 11.09 11.02
C ILE A 198 -11.23 9.67 10.70
N GLY A 199 -10.36 8.72 11.01
CA GLY A 199 -10.66 7.30 10.85
C GLY A 199 -10.19 6.67 9.55
N ALA A 200 -9.40 7.36 8.73
CA ALA A 200 -8.69 6.75 7.62
C ALA A 200 -7.33 6.17 8.06
N LEU A 201 -6.91 5.09 7.40
CA LEU A 201 -5.64 4.41 7.61
C LEU A 201 -4.88 4.26 6.28
N ASP A 202 -3.58 4.47 6.31
CA ASP A 202 -2.70 4.07 5.22
C ASP A 202 -1.92 2.84 5.58
N LEU A 203 -1.61 2.04 4.57
CA LEU A 203 -0.69 0.93 4.67
C LEU A 203 0.40 1.08 3.61
N GLN A 204 1.65 0.94 4.04
CA GLN A 204 2.79 0.81 3.16
C GLN A 204 3.56 -0.46 3.49
N VAL A 205 4.21 -1.03 2.48
CA VAL A 205 4.98 -2.27 2.58
C VAL A 205 6.30 -2.12 1.83
N VAL A 206 7.38 -2.39 2.55
CA VAL A 206 8.70 -2.65 1.99
C VAL A 206 8.90 -4.17 1.97
N PRO A 207 8.58 -4.86 0.86
CA PRO A 207 8.67 -6.30 0.82
C PRO A 207 10.13 -6.77 0.77
N SER A 208 10.43 -7.89 1.44
CA SER A 208 11.66 -8.63 1.16
C SER A 208 11.63 -9.16 -0.28
N ARG A 209 12.80 -9.45 -0.86
CA ARG A 209 12.86 -10.06 -2.20
C ARG A 209 12.11 -11.39 -2.29
N THR A 210 12.22 -12.20 -1.25
CA THR A 210 11.57 -13.52 -1.19
C THR A 210 10.06 -13.38 -1.10
N PHE A 211 9.56 -12.41 -0.33
CA PHE A 211 8.13 -12.13 -0.28
C PHE A 211 7.64 -11.55 -1.61
N ALA A 212 8.34 -10.55 -2.15
CA ALA A 212 8.00 -9.92 -3.43
C ALA A 212 7.90 -10.92 -4.60
N SER A 213 8.71 -11.98 -4.61
CA SER A 213 8.69 -12.99 -5.69
C SER A 213 7.50 -13.96 -5.64
N GLN A 214 6.75 -13.99 -4.53
CA GLN A 214 5.67 -14.95 -4.32
C GLN A 214 4.35 -14.33 -3.83
N ALA A 215 4.37 -13.06 -3.46
CA ALA A 215 3.22 -12.40 -2.86
C ALA A 215 2.11 -12.20 -3.90
N VAL A 216 0.88 -12.48 -3.47
CA VAL A 216 -0.35 -12.31 -4.26
C VAL A 216 -1.36 -11.50 -3.47
N GLY A 217 -2.32 -10.88 -4.14
CA GLY A 217 -3.34 -10.03 -3.52
C GLY A 217 -3.55 -8.73 -4.30
N LEU A 218 -4.32 -7.81 -3.74
CA LEU A 218 -4.57 -6.51 -4.37
C LEU A 218 -3.32 -5.64 -4.54
N LEU A 219 -2.23 -5.87 -3.79
CA LEU A 219 -0.93 -5.23 -4.02
C LEU A 219 0.10 -6.18 -4.68
N GLY A 220 -0.36 -7.34 -5.15
CA GLY A 220 0.48 -8.30 -5.86
C GLY A 220 1.00 -7.74 -7.19
N PRO A 221 2.01 -8.39 -7.80
CA PRO A 221 2.59 -7.92 -9.04
C PRO A 221 1.55 -7.88 -10.17
N ILE A 222 1.57 -6.79 -10.95
CA ILE A 222 0.72 -6.61 -12.12
C ILE A 222 1.49 -7.01 -13.38
N ASP A 223 0.92 -7.91 -14.18
CA ASP A 223 1.50 -8.35 -15.45
C ASP A 223 1.51 -7.22 -16.50
N GLN A 224 2.47 -7.24 -17.42
CA GLN A 224 2.60 -6.22 -18.47
C GLN A 224 1.37 -6.13 -19.40
N THR A 225 0.61 -7.21 -19.52
CA THR A 225 -0.61 -7.29 -20.32
C THR A 225 -1.88 -6.88 -19.56
N SER A 226 -1.75 -6.52 -18.28
CA SER A 226 -2.84 -6.17 -17.37
C SER A 226 -2.71 -4.73 -16.88
N GLU A 227 -3.73 -4.28 -16.16
CA GLU A 227 -3.71 -3.09 -15.29
C GLU A 227 -4.10 -3.44 -13.84
N LEU A 228 -4.39 -4.72 -13.58
CA LEU A 228 -4.84 -5.25 -12.30
C LEU A 228 -3.96 -6.46 -11.90
N PRO A 229 -3.79 -6.73 -10.59
CA PRO A 229 -3.17 -7.96 -10.13
C PRO A 229 -3.93 -9.20 -10.62
N ALA A 230 -3.26 -10.35 -10.60
CA ALA A 230 -3.90 -11.62 -10.92
C ALA A 230 -5.01 -11.96 -9.91
N LEU A 231 -6.00 -12.74 -10.36
CA LEU A 231 -6.96 -13.39 -9.48
C LEU A 231 -6.27 -14.46 -8.59
N PRO A 232 -6.90 -14.94 -7.50
CA PRO A 232 -6.30 -15.93 -6.62
C PRO A 232 -5.90 -17.25 -7.30
N ASP A 233 -6.54 -17.60 -8.41
CA ASP A 233 -6.23 -18.79 -9.21
C ASP A 233 -5.10 -18.57 -10.23
N GLY A 234 -4.51 -17.37 -10.25
CA GLY A 234 -3.47 -16.95 -11.18
C GLY A 234 -3.98 -16.40 -12.52
N THR A 235 -5.29 -16.30 -12.72
CA THR A 235 -5.86 -15.71 -13.93
C THR A 235 -5.45 -14.24 -14.08
N ILE A 236 -4.93 -13.89 -15.25
CA ILE A 236 -4.58 -12.52 -15.62
C ILE A 236 -5.74 -11.92 -16.42
N LEU A 237 -6.29 -10.81 -15.93
CA LEU A 237 -7.31 -10.04 -16.64
C LEU A 237 -6.63 -9.11 -17.63
N ALA A 238 -6.67 -9.44 -18.92
CA ALA A 238 -6.06 -8.60 -19.96
C ALA A 238 -6.64 -7.19 -19.94
N ARG A 239 -5.76 -6.18 -20.09
CA ARG A 239 -6.11 -4.76 -20.11
C ARG A 239 -7.21 -4.50 -21.13
N SER A 240 -8.22 -3.74 -20.73
CA SER A 240 -9.32 -3.32 -21.61
C SER A 240 -9.25 -1.83 -21.91
N HIS A 241 -9.55 -1.46 -23.15
CA HIS A 241 -9.78 -0.06 -23.52
C HIS A 241 -11.25 0.37 -23.36
N ASP A 242 -12.16 -0.58 -23.12
CA ASP A 242 -13.57 -0.32 -22.82
C ASP A 242 -13.75 -0.01 -21.32
N PRO A 243 -14.21 1.20 -20.95
CA PRO A 243 -14.37 1.58 -19.55
C PRO A 243 -15.35 0.70 -18.76
N THR A 244 -16.41 0.20 -19.40
CA THR A 244 -17.37 -0.70 -18.74
C THR A 244 -16.72 -2.04 -18.44
N GLN A 245 -15.94 -2.56 -19.38
CA GLN A 245 -15.20 -3.80 -19.15
C GLN A 245 -14.12 -3.64 -18.08
N ARG A 246 -13.40 -2.52 -18.04
CA ARG A 246 -12.42 -2.23 -16.98
C ARG A 246 -13.09 -2.19 -15.60
N PHE A 247 -14.21 -1.48 -15.51
CA PHE A 247 -15.03 -1.45 -14.30
C PHE A 247 -15.44 -2.86 -13.86
N ASP A 248 -15.94 -3.68 -14.79
CA ASP A 248 -16.35 -5.06 -14.52
C ASP A 248 -15.16 -5.95 -14.09
N GLN A 249 -14.00 -5.81 -14.74
CA GLN A 249 -12.78 -6.52 -14.36
C GLN A 249 -12.35 -6.16 -12.94
N ARG A 250 -12.40 -4.87 -12.57
CA ARG A 250 -11.97 -4.39 -11.27
C ARG A 250 -12.96 -4.73 -10.15
N TYR A 251 -14.24 -4.39 -10.32
CA TYR A 251 -15.22 -4.42 -9.23
C TYR A 251 -16.12 -5.66 -9.24
N LYS A 252 -16.27 -6.34 -10.39
CA LYS A 252 -17.10 -7.56 -10.48
C LYS A 252 -16.28 -8.85 -10.58
N GLN A 253 -14.98 -8.76 -10.88
CA GLN A 253 -14.08 -9.92 -10.94
C GLN A 253 -12.99 -9.84 -9.86
N LEU A 254 -12.08 -8.86 -9.92
CA LEU A 254 -10.96 -8.74 -9.00
C LEU A 254 -11.41 -8.55 -7.53
N GLY A 255 -12.26 -7.54 -7.27
CA GLY A 255 -12.74 -7.23 -5.92
C GLY A 255 -13.36 -8.44 -5.20
N PRO A 256 -14.41 -9.07 -5.76
CA PRO A 256 -15.03 -10.26 -5.18
C PRO A 256 -14.07 -11.44 -5.01
N ALA A 257 -13.09 -11.61 -5.91
CA ALA A 257 -12.12 -12.68 -5.83
C ALA A 257 -11.13 -12.53 -4.65
N TRP A 258 -10.84 -11.30 -4.23
CA TRP A 258 -9.93 -10.99 -3.13
C TRP A 258 -10.63 -10.63 -1.81
N LEU A 259 -11.94 -10.85 -1.72
CA LEU A 259 -12.69 -10.67 -0.47
C LEU A 259 -12.20 -11.62 0.61
N VAL A 260 -12.04 -11.06 1.80
CA VAL A 260 -11.82 -11.79 3.03
C VAL A 260 -13.12 -12.48 3.45
N THR A 261 -12.99 -13.71 3.91
CA THR A 261 -14.10 -14.55 4.39
C THR A 261 -14.03 -14.71 5.90
N ASP A 262 -15.13 -15.13 6.53
CA ASP A 262 -15.14 -15.43 7.98
C ASP A 262 -14.09 -16.49 8.38
N GLN A 263 -13.61 -17.30 7.44
CA GLN A 263 -12.56 -18.30 7.67
C GLN A 263 -11.14 -17.76 7.49
N SER A 264 -10.97 -16.71 6.69
CA SER A 264 -9.66 -16.14 6.35
C SER A 264 -9.39 -14.80 7.04
N THR A 265 -10.37 -14.24 7.71
CA THR A 265 -10.26 -12.91 8.33
C THR A 265 -9.22 -12.83 9.42
N LEU A 266 -8.42 -11.76 9.35
CA LEU A 266 -7.49 -11.39 10.39
C LEU A 266 -8.08 -10.36 11.37
N PHE A 267 -9.33 -9.93 11.16
CA PHE A 267 -9.97 -8.94 12.00
C PHE A 267 -10.68 -9.55 13.21
N ASP A 268 -10.80 -8.73 14.24
CA ASP A 268 -11.68 -8.89 15.38
C ASP A 268 -12.97 -8.12 15.09
N TYR A 269 -14.10 -8.69 15.51
CA TYR A 269 -15.42 -8.17 15.22
C TYR A 269 -16.15 -7.84 16.52
N GLN A 270 -16.93 -6.76 16.50
CA GLN A 270 -17.87 -6.49 17.60
C GLN A 270 -19.01 -7.53 17.58
N ALA A 271 -19.78 -7.57 18.67
CA ALA A 271 -20.92 -8.46 18.77
C ALA A 271 -21.90 -8.24 17.61
N GLY A 272 -22.09 -9.27 16.78
CA GLY A 272 -23.00 -9.25 15.62
C GLY A 272 -22.34 -8.78 14.32
N GLU A 273 -21.06 -8.40 14.33
CA GLU A 273 -20.33 -8.09 13.10
C GLU A 273 -19.65 -9.33 12.49
N THR A 274 -19.53 -9.33 11.17
CA THR A 274 -18.83 -10.35 10.36
C THR A 274 -18.22 -9.65 9.14
N THR A 275 -17.52 -10.38 8.25
CA THR A 275 -17.05 -9.79 6.98
C THR A 275 -18.20 -9.19 6.16
N ALA A 276 -19.40 -9.80 6.24
CA ALA A 276 -20.60 -9.36 5.52
C ALA A 276 -21.12 -7.98 5.99
N THR A 277 -20.76 -7.53 7.19
CA THR A 277 -21.13 -6.19 7.68
C THR A 277 -20.54 -5.10 6.78
N PHE A 278 -19.29 -5.31 6.35
CA PHE A 278 -18.49 -4.32 5.63
C PHE A 278 -18.62 -4.44 4.11
N TYR A 279 -18.98 -5.62 3.60
CA TYR A 279 -19.15 -5.81 2.16
C TYR A 279 -20.39 -5.10 1.62
N LYS A 280 -20.20 -4.21 0.63
CA LYS A 280 -21.28 -3.58 -0.14
C LYS A 280 -21.08 -3.92 -1.63
N PRO A 281 -21.76 -4.95 -2.16
CA PRO A 281 -21.51 -5.46 -3.52
C PRO A 281 -21.79 -4.46 -4.64
N ASP A 282 -22.69 -3.50 -4.38
CA ASP A 282 -23.07 -2.47 -5.35
C ASP A 282 -22.23 -1.18 -5.23
N PHE A 283 -21.12 -1.23 -4.47
CA PHE A 283 -20.19 -0.12 -4.28
C PHE A 283 -18.79 -0.47 -4.85
N PRO A 284 -18.17 0.43 -5.63
CA PRO A 284 -18.71 1.71 -6.08
C PRO A 284 -19.80 1.50 -7.15
N GLY A 285 -20.62 2.52 -7.37
CA GLY A 285 -21.55 2.54 -8.50
C GLY A 285 -20.79 2.61 -9.84
N PRO A 286 -21.45 2.26 -10.97
CA PRO A 286 -20.86 2.36 -12.29
C PRO A 286 -20.79 3.83 -12.73
N GLU A 287 -19.87 4.59 -12.14
CA GLU A 287 -19.53 5.94 -12.60
C GLU A 287 -18.15 5.95 -13.26
N THR A 288 -18.08 6.65 -14.40
CA THR A 288 -16.95 6.65 -15.31
C THR A 288 -15.75 7.45 -14.81
N THR A 289 -15.86 8.16 -13.68
CA THR A 289 -14.82 9.06 -13.14
C THR A 289 -13.74 8.34 -12.34
N LEU A 290 -14.00 7.13 -11.84
CA LEU A 290 -13.04 6.31 -11.06
C LEU A 290 -11.95 5.63 -11.92
N ASP A 291 -11.96 5.91 -13.23
CA ASP A 291 -11.17 5.22 -14.24
C ASP A 291 -10.54 6.19 -15.25
N ILE A 292 -10.47 7.47 -14.85
CA ILE A 292 -9.90 8.60 -15.59
C ILE A 292 -8.55 8.91 -14.95
N ASP A 293 -7.50 9.18 -15.74
CA ASP A 293 -6.23 9.63 -15.19
C ASP A 293 -6.19 11.16 -15.01
N VAL A 294 -5.15 11.68 -14.33
CA VAL A 294 -5.04 13.12 -14.07
C VAL A 294 -4.96 13.96 -15.34
N ASN A 295 -4.43 13.41 -16.44
CA ASN A 295 -4.29 14.14 -17.71
C ASN A 295 -5.65 14.23 -18.39
N ASP A 296 -6.42 13.15 -18.39
CA ASP A 296 -7.79 13.15 -18.86
C ASP A 296 -8.67 14.09 -18.02
N LEU A 297 -8.47 14.13 -16.70
CA LEU A 297 -9.14 15.12 -15.84
C LEU A 297 -8.74 16.56 -16.18
N GLN A 298 -7.47 16.84 -16.45
CA GLN A 298 -7.02 18.15 -16.89
C GLN A 298 -7.70 18.57 -18.20
N LEU A 299 -7.84 17.65 -19.15
CA LEU A 299 -8.52 17.90 -20.42
C LEU A 299 -10.02 18.17 -20.22
N LEU A 300 -10.65 17.49 -19.25
CA LEU A 300 -12.08 17.62 -18.96
C LEU A 300 -12.42 18.86 -18.14
N GLN A 301 -11.62 19.18 -17.12
CA GLN A 301 -11.90 20.25 -16.15
C GLN A 301 -11.16 21.56 -16.44
N GLY A 302 -10.09 21.52 -17.24
CA GLY A 302 -9.35 22.71 -17.69
C GLY A 302 -8.03 22.95 -16.95
N ALA A 303 -7.14 23.70 -17.61
CA ALA A 303 -5.77 23.93 -17.14
C ALA A 303 -5.67 24.76 -15.85
N ASP A 304 -6.60 25.69 -15.62
CA ASP A 304 -6.61 26.54 -14.41
C ASP A 304 -6.96 25.70 -13.17
N THR A 305 -7.97 24.82 -13.25
CA THR A 305 -8.33 23.89 -12.17
C THR A 305 -7.18 22.94 -11.84
N PHE A 306 -6.50 22.40 -12.86
CA PHE A 306 -5.31 21.58 -12.67
C PHE A 306 -4.16 22.36 -12.00
N ALA A 307 -3.94 23.61 -12.38
CA ALA A 307 -2.90 24.45 -11.79
C ALA A 307 -3.18 24.78 -10.31
N ASP A 308 -4.44 25.08 -9.97
CA ASP A 308 -4.85 25.31 -8.58
C ASP A 308 -4.68 24.06 -7.73
N ALA A 309 -5.13 22.89 -8.21
CA ALA A 309 -4.93 21.62 -7.52
C ALA A 309 -3.44 21.26 -7.36
N SER A 310 -2.64 21.45 -8.42
CA SER A 310 -1.19 21.28 -8.40
C SER A 310 -0.49 22.15 -7.35
N ALA A 311 -1.00 23.37 -7.11
CA ALA A 311 -0.45 24.26 -6.09
C ALA A 311 -0.74 23.76 -4.67
N GLN A 312 -1.92 23.18 -4.42
CA GLN A 312 -2.25 22.57 -3.12
C GLN A 312 -1.36 21.35 -2.83
N CYS A 313 -1.03 20.59 -3.88
CA CYS A 313 -0.20 19.39 -3.81
C CYS A 313 1.31 19.66 -3.85
N ALA A 314 1.74 20.93 -3.80
CA ALA A 314 3.15 21.29 -3.98
C ALA A 314 4.09 20.62 -2.96
N GLY A 315 3.58 20.31 -1.77
CA GLY A 315 4.34 19.66 -0.69
C GLY A 315 4.76 18.21 -0.97
N VAL A 316 4.21 17.56 -2.01
CA VAL A 316 4.55 16.17 -2.36
C VAL A 316 5.09 16.03 -3.79
N GLN A 317 5.50 17.14 -4.40
CA GLN A 317 6.03 17.17 -5.77
C GLN A 317 7.31 16.34 -5.98
N ALA A 318 8.05 16.03 -4.91
CA ALA A 318 9.24 15.20 -5.00
C ALA A 318 8.92 13.75 -5.37
N ASP A 319 7.73 13.26 -4.99
CA ASP A 319 7.17 12.00 -5.44
C ASP A 319 6.09 12.26 -6.52
N GLN A 320 6.47 12.08 -7.78
CA GLN A 320 5.58 12.32 -8.91
C GLN A 320 4.28 11.49 -8.85
N ASN A 321 4.29 10.31 -8.23
CA ASN A 321 3.10 9.49 -8.09
C ASN A 321 2.18 10.07 -7.01
N ALA A 322 2.72 10.36 -5.82
CA ALA A 322 1.96 10.99 -4.74
C ALA A 322 1.38 12.34 -5.18
N PHE A 323 2.16 13.14 -5.91
CA PHE A 323 1.71 14.38 -6.52
C PHE A 323 0.54 14.18 -7.49
N THR A 324 0.65 13.20 -8.39
CA THR A 324 -0.39 12.92 -9.37
C THR A 324 -1.71 12.51 -8.71
N LYS A 325 -1.65 11.72 -7.64
CA LYS A 325 -2.83 11.27 -6.87
C LYS A 325 -3.44 12.40 -6.05
N CYS A 326 -2.61 13.16 -5.34
CA CYS A 326 -3.05 14.37 -4.67
C CYS A 326 -3.80 15.32 -5.61
N VAL A 327 -3.26 15.58 -6.81
CA VAL A 327 -3.93 16.44 -7.80
C VAL A 327 -5.23 15.81 -8.28
N PHE A 328 -5.25 14.50 -8.53
CA PHE A 328 -6.46 13.77 -8.90
C PHE A 328 -7.56 13.92 -7.83
N ASP A 329 -7.25 13.76 -6.55
CA ASP A 329 -8.23 13.85 -5.46
C ASP A 329 -8.77 15.25 -5.31
N VAL A 330 -7.89 16.26 -5.30
CA VAL A 330 -8.30 17.66 -5.20
C VAL A 330 -9.15 18.06 -6.41
N MET A 331 -8.84 17.57 -7.62
CA MET A 331 -9.65 17.85 -8.82
C MET A 331 -10.98 17.08 -8.85
N THR A 332 -11.01 15.84 -8.39
CA THR A 332 -12.21 15.00 -8.41
C THR A 332 -13.21 15.44 -7.36
N THR A 333 -12.71 15.87 -6.19
CA THR A 333 -13.54 16.30 -5.06
C THR A 333 -13.83 17.79 -5.07
N GLY A 334 -12.94 18.60 -5.69
CA GLY A 334 -12.97 20.05 -5.59
C GLY A 334 -12.55 20.59 -4.22
N ASP A 335 -12.01 19.74 -3.34
CA ASP A 335 -11.68 20.08 -1.96
C ASP A 335 -10.15 20.00 -1.73
N PRO A 336 -9.47 21.12 -1.40
CA PRO A 336 -8.02 21.14 -1.18
C PRO A 336 -7.58 20.34 0.06
N MET A 337 -8.51 19.98 0.95
CA MET A 337 -8.24 19.16 2.13
C MET A 337 -7.51 17.86 1.78
N TRP A 338 -7.85 17.22 0.64
CA TRP A 338 -7.27 15.96 0.17
C TRP A 338 -5.75 16.03 -0.03
N ALA A 339 -5.19 17.22 -0.25
CA ALA A 339 -3.74 17.37 -0.30
C ALA A 339 -3.05 17.04 1.04
N GLY A 340 -3.73 17.27 2.17
CA GLY A 340 -3.21 16.95 3.50
C GLY A 340 -3.00 15.46 3.74
N PHE A 341 -3.71 14.60 3.00
CA PHE A 341 -3.61 13.15 3.11
C PHE A 341 -2.20 12.64 2.72
N TYR A 342 -1.56 13.32 1.77
CA TYR A 342 -0.26 12.94 1.21
C TYR A 342 0.93 13.55 1.93
N ALA A 343 0.72 14.60 2.72
CA ALA A 343 1.79 15.37 3.36
C ALA A 343 2.58 14.57 4.43
N ILE A 344 2.05 13.45 4.92
CA ILE A 344 2.68 12.60 5.95
C ILE A 344 3.68 11.59 5.33
N LEU A 345 3.73 11.46 4.00
CA LEU A 345 4.65 10.53 3.33
C LEU A 345 6.11 11.00 3.29
N GLU A 346 6.41 12.25 3.68
CA GLU A 346 7.75 12.84 3.62
C GLU A 346 8.48 12.96 4.98
N ASP A 347 7.78 12.76 6.12
CA ASP A 347 8.34 12.89 7.49
C ASP A 347 8.76 11.54 8.11
#